data_AF-A0A844D118-F1
#
_entry.id   AF-A0A844D118-F1
#
_cell.length_a   1.000
_cell.length_b   1.000
_cell.length_c   1.000
_cell.angle_alpha   90.00
_cell.angle_beta   90.00
_cell.angle_gamma   90.00
#
_symmetry.space_group_name_H-M   'P 1'
#
loop_
_entity.id
_entity.type
_entity.pdbx_description
1 polymer ?
#
loop_
_entity_poly.entity_id
_entity_poly.type
_entity_poly.pdbx_seq_one_letter_code
_entity_poly.pdbx_strand_id
1 'polypeptide(L)' 'MTDGMKTAQPRDNDLVRMIGDKYGAIMRVTCSDLGDEHNWEGVRNGIYCEWVVNGELRFEVFRKGQLEIVSSSDAEI' A
#
# COMPACT_ATOMS: atom_id res chain seq x y z
N MET A 1 -11.99 14.96 21.36
CA MET A 1 -10.60 14.84 20.91
C MET A 1 -10.52 13.51 20.19
N THR A 2 -10.89 13.48 18.91
CA THR A 2 -10.98 12.24 18.15
C THR A 2 -9.59 11.77 17.80
N ASP A 3 -9.28 10.60 18.33
CA ASP A 3 -8.08 9.80 18.19
C ASP A 3 -7.49 9.92 16.78
N GLY A 4 -6.26 10.44 16.72
CA GLY A 4 -5.54 10.56 15.46
C GLY A 4 -5.33 9.17 14.91
N MET A 5 -6.09 8.81 13.87
CA MET A 5 -5.66 7.85 12.86
C MET A 5 -4.36 8.40 12.27
N LYS A 6 -3.26 8.19 12.99
CA LYS A 6 -1.93 8.24 12.42
C LYS A 6 -1.98 7.21 11.32
N THR A 7 -2.11 7.69 10.09
CA THR A 7 -1.75 6.96 8.89
C THR A 7 -0.29 6.60 9.04
N ALA A 8 -0.02 5.53 9.79
CA ALA A 8 1.31 5.00 9.96
C ALA A 8 1.80 4.69 8.55
N GLN A 9 2.98 5.22 8.20
CA GLN A 9 3.60 4.90 6.92
C GLN A 9 3.74 3.37 6.87
N PRO A 10 3.20 2.71 5.82
CA PRO A 10 3.36 1.27 5.67
C PRO A 10 4.83 0.89 5.65
N ARG A 11 5.18 -0.20 6.32
CA ARG A 11 6.52 -0.77 6.35
C ARG A 11 6.64 -1.91 5.34
N ASP A 12 7.87 -2.32 5.08
CA ASP A 12 8.12 -3.47 4.25
C ASP A 12 7.45 -4.72 4.86
N ASN A 13 6.75 -5.48 4.01
CA ASN A 13 5.87 -6.60 4.33
C ASN A 13 4.50 -6.26 4.93
N ASP A 14 4.17 -4.99 5.17
CA ASP A 14 2.80 -4.66 5.57
C ASP A 14 1.82 -4.96 4.45
N LEU A 15 0.62 -5.41 4.83
CA LEU A 15 -0.51 -5.50 3.92
C LEU A 15 -1.22 -4.16 3.90
N VAL A 16 -1.49 -3.66 2.71
CA VAL A 16 -2.11 -2.35 2.49
C VAL A 16 -3.22 -2.45 1.46
N ARG A 17 -4.13 -1.49 1.52
CA ARG A 17 -5.18 -1.29 0.52
C ARG A 17 -5.29 0.20 0.22
N MET A 18 -5.82 0.55 -0.94
CA MET A 18 -6.11 1.96 -1.24
C MET A 18 -7.18 2.51 -0.30
N ILE A 19 -6.92 3.70 0.23
CA ILE A 19 -7.85 4.40 1.12
C ILE A 19 -9.14 4.70 0.35
N GLY A 20 -10.27 4.30 0.95
CA GLY A 20 -11.60 4.53 0.37
C GLY A 20 -12.08 3.41 -0.56
N ASP A 21 -11.22 2.46 -0.93
CA ASP A 21 -11.61 1.29 -1.70
C ASP A 21 -11.72 0.05 -0.80
N LYS A 22 -12.89 -0.14 -0.18
CA LYS A 22 -13.14 -1.26 0.74
C LYS A 22 -13.11 -2.64 0.07
N TYR A 23 -13.28 -2.70 -1.25
CA TYR A 23 -13.23 -3.94 -2.02
C TYR A 23 -11.98 -4.01 -2.91
N GLY A 24 -11.05 -3.08 -2.71
CA GLY A 24 -9.80 -3.02 -3.44
C GLY A 24 -8.91 -4.22 -3.13
N ALA A 25 -7.95 -4.46 -4.01
CA ALA A 25 -6.95 -5.50 -3.80
C ALA A 25 -6.12 -5.22 -2.54
N ILE A 26 -5.90 -6.27 -1.75
CA ILE A 26 -4.91 -6.24 -0.68
C ILE A 26 -3.55 -6.46 -1.30
N MET A 27 -2.66 -5.51 -1.03
CA MET A 27 -1.32 -5.44 -1.61
C MET A 27 -0.29 -5.58 -0.52
N ARG A 28 0.80 -6.28 -0.80
CA ARG A 28 1.94 -6.39 0.10
C ARG A 28 2.94 -5.32 -0.26
N VAL A 29 3.36 -4.55 0.74
CA VAL A 29 4.45 -3.58 0.58
C VAL A 29 5.76 -4.32 0.48
N THR A 30 6.44 -4.12 -0.64
CA THR A 30 7.78 -4.66 -0.90
C THR A 30 8.87 -3.65 -0.65
N CYS A 31 8.57 -2.36 -0.85
CA CYS A 31 9.48 -1.27 -0.51
C CYS A 31 8.66 -0.05 -0.07
N SER A 32 8.79 0.32 1.20
CA SER A 32 8.06 1.43 1.84
C SER A 32 8.60 2.82 1.50
N ASP A 33 9.81 2.90 0.96
CA ASP A 33 10.48 4.13 0.54
C ASP A 33 11.38 3.81 -0.64
N LEU A 34 10.91 4.07 -1.86
CA LEU A 34 11.76 3.94 -3.05
C LEU A 34 12.87 5.01 -3.09
N GLY A 35 12.86 6.00 -2.19
CA GLY A 35 13.81 7.11 -2.19
C GLY A 35 13.41 8.25 -3.13
N ASP A 36 13.94 9.44 -2.85
CA ASP A 36 13.61 10.67 -3.58
C ASP A 36 14.18 10.72 -5.01
N GLU A 37 15.05 9.77 -5.37
CA GLU A 37 15.61 9.62 -6.72
C GLU A 37 14.70 8.78 -7.63
N HIS A 38 13.78 8.00 -7.05
CA HIS A 38 12.85 7.17 -7.80
C HIS A 38 11.56 7.95 -8.09
N ASN A 39 11.34 8.22 -9.38
CA ASN A 39 10.11 8.79 -9.91
C ASN A 39 9.43 7.75 -10.81
N TRP A 40 8.34 7.17 -10.31
CA TRP A 40 7.53 6.21 -11.05
C TRP A 40 6.24 6.88 -11.49
N GLU A 41 6.06 7.15 -12.78
CA GLU A 41 4.83 7.75 -13.34
C GLU A 41 4.38 9.04 -12.62
N GLY A 42 5.32 9.87 -12.16
CA GLY A 42 5.01 11.10 -11.42
C GLY A 42 4.77 10.88 -9.92
N VAL A 43 5.04 9.67 -9.41
CA VAL A 43 5.11 9.33 -8.00
C VAL A 43 6.57 9.31 -7.57
N ARG A 44 6.99 10.41 -6.93
CA ARG A 44 8.32 10.51 -6.31
C ARG A 44 8.29 9.92 -4.90
N ASN A 45 9.30 9.14 -4.54
CA ASN A 45 9.40 8.51 -3.23
C ASN A 45 8.12 7.73 -2.87
N GLY A 46 7.71 6.88 -3.81
CA GLY A 46 6.52 6.05 -3.68
C GLY A 46 6.77 4.79 -2.86
N ILE A 47 5.67 4.10 -2.57
CA ILE A 47 5.61 2.81 -1.92
C ILE A 47 5.39 1.76 -3.01
N TYR A 48 6.34 0.85 -3.19
CA TYR A 48 6.23 -0.26 -4.14
C TYR A 48 5.44 -1.41 -3.51
N CYS A 49 4.30 -1.74 -4.10
CA CYS A 49 3.40 -2.79 -3.62
C CYS A 49 3.19 -3.86 -4.69
N GLU A 50 3.05 -5.11 -4.26
CA GLU A 50 2.75 -6.26 -5.12
C GLU A 50 1.54 -7.06 -4.60
N TRP A 51 0.78 -7.67 -5.50
CA TRP A 51 -0.35 -8.53 -5.16
C TRP A 51 -0.64 -9.54 -6.27
N VAL A 52 -1.40 -10.58 -5.96
CA VAL A 52 -1.77 -11.61 -6.94
C VAL A 52 -3.23 -11.43 -7.34
N VAL A 53 -3.50 -11.33 -8.64
CA VAL A 53 -4.85 -11.31 -9.21
C VAL A 53 -4.97 -12.43 -10.23
N ASN A 54 -5.92 -13.35 -10.03
CA ASN A 54 -6.14 -14.49 -10.93
C ASN A 54 -4.88 -15.33 -11.20
N GLY A 55 -3.99 -15.46 -10.21
CA GLY A 55 -2.72 -16.20 -10.35
C GLY A 55 -1.59 -15.42 -11.03
N GLU A 56 -1.84 -14.18 -11.48
CA GLU A 56 -0.81 -13.31 -12.02
C GLU A 56 -0.31 -12.32 -10.96
N LEU A 57 1.01 -12.17 -10.86
CA LEU A 57 1.63 -11.15 -10.02
C LEU A 57 1.43 -9.76 -10.66
N ARG A 58 0.84 -8.86 -9.90
CA ARG A 58 0.64 -7.44 -10.22
C ARG A 58 1.47 -6.61 -9.25
N PHE A 59 1.89 -5.44 -9.69
CA PHE A 59 2.61 -4.49 -8.86
C PHE A 59 2.27 -3.06 -9.28
N GLU A 60 2.36 -2.13 -8.34
CA GLU A 60 2.11 -0.72 -8.57
C GLU A 60 2.81 0.15 -7.51
N VAL A 61 3.10 1.40 -7.85
CA VAL A 61 3.74 2.37 -6.97
C VAL A 61 2.72 3.41 -6.52
N PHE A 62 2.54 3.53 -5.21
CA PHE A 62 1.57 4.45 -4.61
C PHE A 62 2.25 5.60 -3.88
N ARG A 63 1.56 6.73 -3.75
CA ARG A 63 2.05 7.84 -2.91
C ARG A 63 1.81 7.53 -1.43
N LYS A 64 2.71 8.01 -0.59
CA LYS A 64 2.53 8.00 0.87
C LYS A 64 1.22 8.72 1.22
N GLY A 65 0.35 8.04 1.96
CA GLY A 65 -0.98 8.55 2.35
C GLY A 65 -2.14 8.18 1.42
N GLN A 66 -1.91 7.40 0.35
CA GLN A 66 -3.01 6.79 -0.43
C GLN A 66 -3.37 5.38 0.05
N LEU A 67 -2.59 4.83 0.99
CA LEU A 67 -2.68 3.45 1.44
C LEU A 67 -3.06 3.40 2.93
N GLU A 68 -3.99 2.52 3.28
CA GLU A 68 -4.29 2.11 4.65
C GLU A 68 -3.67 0.73 4.91
N ILE A 69 -3.11 0.53 6.10
CA ILE A 69 -2.61 -0.78 6.53
C ILE A 69 -3.81 -1.64 6.89
N VAL A 70 -3.91 -2.82 6.29
CA VAL A 70 -4.96 -3.80 6.58
C VAL A 70 -4.40 -4.92 7.45
N SER A 71 -5.22 -5.41 8.36
CA SER A 71 -4.86 -6.59 9.16
C SER A 71 -5.19 -7.86 8.37
N SER A 72 -4.50 -8.96 8.69
CA SER A 72 -4.76 -10.27 8.07
C SER A 72 -6.21 -10.75 8.23
N SER A 73 -6.95 -10.24 9.22
CA SER A 73 -8.38 -10.52 9.41
C SER A 73 -9.27 -9.96 8.28
N ASP A 74 -8.81 -8.95 7.55
CA ASP A 74 -9.53 -8.37 6.40
C ASP A 74 -9.21 -9.11 5.08
N ALA A 75 -8.27 -10.05 5.09
CA ALA A 75 -7.83 -10.81 3.91
C ALA A 75 -8.58 -12.13 3.68
N GLU A 76 -9.48 -12.52 4.59
CA GLU A 76 -10.33 -13.71 4.47
C GLU A 76 -11.76 -13.31 4.06
N ILE A 77 -12.02 -13.14 2.76
CA ILE A 77 -13.38 -13.19 2.17
C ILE A 77 -13.32 -13.99 0.88
#